data_AF-A0A4U7DPH5-F1
#
_entry.id   AF-A0A4U7DPH5-F1
#
_cell.length_a   1.000
_cell.length_b   1.000
_cell.length_c   1.000
_cell.angle_alpha   90.00
_cell.angle_beta   90.00
_cell.angle_gamma   90.00
#
_symmetry.space_group_name_H-M   'P 1'
#
loop_
_entity.id
_entity.type
_entity.pdbx_description
1 polymer ?
#
loop_
_entity_poly.entity_id
_entity_poly.type
_entity_poly.pdbx_seq_one_letter_code
_entity_poly.pdbx_strand_id
1 'polypeptide(L)'
;MLPDDLPVDRQKLLTWETDCWQCGEQTPVVWPRNDHLDTPIGDVLAKYETPVERVYSNTLGKKVWGNVCQQCSSYQGNHFVQQEALEIDPPLVECPHCGDEHEWSPDKGMGGAFGQGWVSCPEYGEIPVGDPRGD
;
A
#
# COMPACT_ATOMS: atom_id res chain seq x y z
N MET A 1 -12.11 -9.75 7.23
CA MET A 1 -13.24 -8.81 7.00
C MET A 1 -13.04 -7.63 7.91
N LEU A 2 -13.23 -6.40 7.42
CA LEU A 2 -13.13 -5.20 8.26
C LEU A 2 -14.37 -5.08 9.18
N PRO A 3 -14.25 -4.49 10.38
CA PRO A 3 -15.38 -4.24 11.27
C PRO A 3 -16.43 -3.30 10.66
N ASP A 4 -17.73 -3.56 10.90
CA ASP A 4 -18.88 -2.82 10.33
C ASP A 4 -19.04 -1.41 10.89
N ASP A 5 -18.48 -1.15 12.06
CA ASP A 5 -18.49 0.12 12.76
C ASP A 5 -17.23 0.98 12.53
N LEU A 6 -16.37 0.57 11.59
CA LEU A 6 -15.18 1.32 11.24
C LEU A 6 -15.57 2.71 10.66
N PRO A 7 -15.12 3.83 11.24
CA PRO A 7 -15.53 5.18 10.85
C PRO A 7 -14.71 5.69 9.66
N VAL A 8 -14.44 4.80 8.71
CA VAL A 8 -13.67 5.05 7.49
C VAL A 8 -14.47 4.51 6.33
N ASP A 9 -14.50 5.26 5.23
CA ASP A 9 -15.07 4.78 3.98
C ASP A 9 -14.31 3.53 3.51
N ARG A 10 -14.97 2.38 3.55
CA ARG A 10 -14.40 1.08 3.16
C ARG A 10 -13.93 1.06 1.71
N GLN A 11 -14.48 1.90 0.84
CA GLN A 11 -14.02 2.01 -0.55
C GLN A 11 -12.62 2.61 -0.64
N LYS A 12 -12.17 3.34 0.39
CA LYS A 12 -10.81 3.91 0.47
C LYS A 12 -9.79 2.94 1.07
N LEU A 13 -10.21 1.73 1.44
CA LEU A 13 -9.35 0.69 1.97
C LEU A 13 -9.23 -0.45 0.96
N LEU A 14 -8.03 -1.00 0.88
CA LEU A 14 -7.72 -2.27 0.25
C LEU A 14 -7.55 -3.30 1.35
N THR A 15 -8.06 -4.51 1.10
CA THR A 15 -7.83 -5.67 1.95
C THR A 15 -7.55 -6.88 1.09
N TRP A 16 -6.50 -7.61 1.43
CA TRP A 16 -6.12 -8.86 0.78
C TRP A 16 -5.42 -9.78 1.78
N GLU A 17 -5.19 -11.03 1.38
CA GLU A 17 -4.36 -11.98 2.10
C GLU A 17 -2.99 -12.03 1.43
N THR A 18 -1.92 -12.05 2.24
CA THR A 18 -0.54 -12.22 1.77
C THR A 18 0.20 -13.25 2.65
N ASP A 19 1.29 -13.79 2.16
CA ASP A 19 2.12 -14.73 2.90
C ASP A 19 3.04 -13.97 3.86
N CYS A 20 3.00 -14.33 5.14
CA CYS A 20 3.88 -13.70 6.13
C CYS A 20 5.35 -13.98 5.81
N TRP A 21 6.16 -12.94 5.61
CA TRP A 21 7.57 -13.09 5.26
C TRP A 21 8.39 -13.87 6.32
N GLN A 22 7.93 -13.88 7.58
CA GLN A 22 8.63 -14.51 8.70
C GLN A 22 8.24 -15.98 8.91
N CYS A 23 6.94 -16.32 8.79
CA CYS A 23 6.45 -17.67 9.11
C CYS A 23 5.78 -18.40 7.94
N GLY A 24 5.53 -17.73 6.82
CA GLY A 24 4.92 -18.29 5.62
C GLY A 24 3.40 -18.52 5.70
N GLU A 25 2.76 -18.23 6.84
CA GLU A 25 1.31 -18.35 7.00
C GLU A 25 0.59 -17.18 6.32
N GLN A 26 -0.59 -17.45 5.76
CA GLN A 26 -1.44 -16.39 5.23
C GLN A 26 -1.90 -15.45 6.34
N THR A 27 -1.82 -14.15 6.07
CA THR A 27 -2.28 -13.12 6.99
C THR A 27 -3.03 -12.02 6.25
N PRO A 28 -4.13 -11.50 6.84
CA PRO A 28 -4.83 -10.38 6.26
C PRO A 28 -3.97 -9.13 6.35
N VAL A 29 -4.15 -8.26 5.36
CA VAL A 29 -3.55 -6.94 5.28
C VAL A 29 -4.65 -5.92 5.01
N VAL A 30 -4.51 -4.73 5.59
CA VAL A 30 -5.29 -3.54 5.23
C VAL A 30 -4.36 -2.41 4.83
N TRP A 31 -4.74 -1.71 3.76
CA TRP A 31 -3.98 -0.56 3.25
C TRP A 31 -4.91 0.56 2.80
N PRO A 32 -4.63 1.84 3.13
CA PRO A 32 -5.35 2.96 2.55
C PRO A 32 -4.92 3.22 1.10
N ARG A 33 -5.88 3.30 0.18
CA ARG A 33 -5.61 3.51 -1.27
C ARG A 33 -4.80 4.78 -1.54
N ASN A 34 -5.19 5.88 -0.91
CA ASN A 34 -4.66 7.22 -1.18
C ASN A 34 -3.99 7.84 0.06
N ASP A 35 -3.43 7.01 0.95
CA ASP A 35 -2.82 7.46 2.19
C ASP A 35 -1.71 6.49 2.62
N HIS A 36 -1.17 6.67 3.83
CA HIS A 36 -0.25 5.76 4.49
C HIS A 36 -0.77 5.37 5.88
N LEU A 37 -0.39 4.18 6.36
CA LEU A 37 -0.73 3.80 7.73
C LEU A 37 -0.11 4.73 8.80
N ASP A 38 1.01 5.40 8.52
CA ASP A 38 1.65 6.34 9.47
C ASP A 38 0.97 7.72 9.55
N THR A 39 -0.21 7.88 8.92
CA THR A 39 -1.10 9.05 9.09
C THR A 39 -2.20 8.73 10.12
N PRO A 40 -3.12 9.66 10.46
CA PRO A 40 -4.17 9.41 11.45
C PRO A 40 -5.06 8.19 11.17
N ILE A 41 -5.08 7.68 9.93
CA ILE A 41 -5.85 6.47 9.61
C ILE A 41 -5.33 5.24 10.35
N GLY A 42 -4.02 5.14 10.61
CA GLY A 42 -3.45 4.05 11.40
C GLY A 42 -3.98 4.03 12.83
N ASP A 43 -4.13 5.20 13.46
CA ASP A 43 -4.72 5.32 14.80
C ASP A 43 -6.19 4.90 14.83
N VAL A 44 -6.91 5.09 13.72
CA VAL A 44 -8.30 4.62 13.60
C VAL A 44 -8.30 3.11 13.46
N LEU A 45 -7.57 2.55 12.49
CA LEU A 45 -7.55 1.11 12.21
C LEU A 45 -7.12 0.30 13.44
N ALA A 46 -6.12 0.76 14.20
CA ALA A 46 -5.62 0.08 15.39
C ALA A 46 -6.60 0.03 16.57
N LYS A 47 -7.72 0.77 16.54
CA LYS A 47 -8.76 0.72 17.57
C LYS A 47 -9.81 -0.36 17.33
N TYR A 48 -9.78 -0.97 16.15
CA TYR A 48 -10.75 -1.96 15.70
C TYR A 48 -10.04 -3.29 15.45
N GLU A 49 -10.80 -4.37 15.28
CA GLU A 49 -10.27 -5.70 14.92
C GLU A 49 -9.71 -5.69 13.49
N THR A 50 -8.50 -5.16 13.35
CA THR A 50 -7.73 -5.09 12.11
C THR A 50 -6.30 -5.60 12.38
N PRO A 51 -5.54 -5.99 11.34
CA PRO A 51 -4.16 -6.43 11.52
C PRO A 51 -3.17 -5.28 11.80
N VAL A 52 -3.63 -4.05 12.05
CA VAL A 52 -2.77 -2.87 12.23
C VAL A 52 -2.37 -2.71 13.70
N GLU A 53 -1.07 -2.71 13.96
CA GLU A 53 -0.50 -2.51 15.30
C GLU A 53 0.63 -1.47 15.30
N ARG A 54 0.97 -0.98 16.50
CA ARG A 54 2.11 -0.08 16.70
C ARG A 54 3.39 -0.89 16.78
N VAL A 55 4.21 -0.82 15.73
CA VAL A 55 5.43 -1.63 15.57
C VAL A 55 6.67 -0.76 15.41
N TYR A 56 7.84 -1.30 15.72
CA TYR A 56 9.11 -0.61 15.47
C TYR A 56 9.65 -0.97 14.08
N SER A 57 9.86 0.04 13.23
CA SER A 57 10.50 -0.13 11.92
C SER A 57 12.01 0.06 12.07
N ASN A 58 12.78 -1.02 11.85
CA ASN A 58 14.24 -0.95 11.85
C ASN A 58 14.77 -0.02 10.74
N THR A 59 14.12 -0.03 9.57
CA THR A 59 14.48 0.80 8.42
C THR A 59 14.31 2.29 8.72
N LEU A 60 13.25 2.67 9.44
CA LEU A 60 12.95 4.07 9.77
C LEU A 60 13.46 4.50 11.16
N GLY A 61 13.96 3.57 11.97
CA GLY A 61 14.43 3.84 13.34
C GLY A 61 13.36 4.39 14.28
N LYS A 62 12.06 4.16 13.99
CA LYS A 62 10.94 4.73 14.73
C LYS A 62 9.75 3.77 14.82
N LYS A 63 8.84 4.05 15.76
CA LYS A 63 7.54 3.36 15.83
C LYS A 63 6.59 3.89 14.76
N VAL A 64 6.01 3.00 13.99
CA VAL A 64 5.03 3.27 12.93
C VAL A 64 3.78 2.41 13.14
N TRP A 65 2.70 2.75 12.45
CA TRP A 65 1.58 1.84 12.28
C TRP A 65 1.85 0.90 11.11
N GLY A 66 1.58 -0.39 11.27
CA GLY A 66 1.85 -1.39 10.25
C GLY A 66 1.05 -2.67 10.45
N ASN A 67 0.88 -3.41 9.35
CA ASN A 67 0.23 -4.72 9.39
C ASN A 67 1.13 -5.74 10.09
N VAL A 68 0.56 -6.55 10.99
CA VAL A 68 1.23 -7.67 11.65
C VAL A 68 0.60 -9.00 11.26
N CYS A 69 1.44 -10.03 11.21
CA CYS A 69 0.97 -11.39 10.99
C CYS A 69 0.05 -11.83 12.14
N GLN A 70 -1.14 -12.32 11.82
CA GLN A 70 -2.09 -12.78 12.84
C GLN A 70 -1.67 -14.10 13.52
N GLN A 71 -0.63 -14.78 13.00
CA GLN A 71 -0.09 -16.03 13.55
C GLN A 71 1.19 -15.82 14.38
N CYS A 72 2.11 -14.97 13.94
CA CYS A 72 3.42 -14.78 14.58
C CYS A 72 3.72 -13.33 15.02
N SER A 73 2.78 -12.42 14.81
CA SER A 73 2.88 -10.98 15.14
C SER A 73 4.06 -10.24 14.49
N SER A 74 4.70 -10.84 13.48
CA SER A 74 5.77 -10.17 12.73
C SER A 74 5.22 -8.99 11.95
N TYR A 75 5.94 -7.86 11.94
CA TYR A 75 5.62 -6.69 11.13
C TYR A 75 5.88 -6.97 9.65
N GLN A 76 4.87 -6.80 8.79
CA GLN A 76 4.95 -7.14 7.36
C GLN A 76 5.67 -6.10 6.48
N GLY A 77 6.02 -4.93 7.04
CA GLY A 77 6.78 -3.89 6.32
C GLY A 77 5.90 -3.05 5.40
N ASN A 78 5.76 -1.75 5.71
CA ASN A 78 4.86 -0.87 4.97
C ASN A 78 5.26 -0.68 3.50
N HIS A 79 6.57 -0.66 3.20
CA HIS A 79 7.03 -0.56 1.81
C HIS A 79 6.66 -1.78 0.96
N PHE A 80 6.71 -2.99 1.53
CA PHE A 80 6.30 -4.22 0.84
C PHE A 80 4.78 -4.25 0.64
N VAL A 81 4.03 -3.97 1.71
CA VAL A 81 2.58 -3.89 1.66
C VAL A 81 2.09 -2.83 0.65
N GLN A 82 2.77 -1.68 0.58
CA GLN A 82 2.45 -0.63 -0.39
C GLN A 82 2.72 -1.07 -1.83
N GLN A 83 3.83 -1.75 -2.08
CA GLN A 83 4.15 -2.31 -3.40
C GLN A 83 3.04 -3.28 -3.84
N GLU A 84 2.65 -4.22 -2.98
CA GLU A 84 1.54 -5.14 -3.27
C GLU A 84 0.22 -4.39 -3.50
N ALA A 85 -0.08 -3.35 -2.72
CA ALA A 85 -1.29 -2.55 -2.91
C ALA A 85 -1.34 -1.89 -4.30
N LEU A 86 -0.22 -1.36 -4.77
CA LEU A 86 -0.09 -0.74 -6.10
C LEU A 86 -0.18 -1.77 -7.24
N GLU A 87 0.18 -3.03 -7.00
CA GLU A 87 0.00 -4.11 -7.97
C GLU A 87 -1.45 -4.63 -8.00
N ILE A 88 -2.14 -4.62 -6.86
CA ILE A 88 -3.54 -5.05 -6.73
C ILE A 88 -4.51 -3.99 -7.27
N ASP A 89 -4.22 -2.72 -7.00
CA ASP A 89 -5.03 -1.58 -7.40
C ASP A 89 -4.14 -0.48 -7.98
N PRO A 90 -3.67 -0.65 -9.23
CA PRO A 90 -2.84 0.32 -9.89
C PRO A 90 -3.56 1.67 -10.02
N PRO A 91 -2.96 2.78 -9.57
CA PRO A 91 -3.56 4.09 -9.76
C PRO A 91 -3.53 4.48 -11.23
N LEU A 92 -4.49 5.31 -11.62
CA LEU A 92 -4.47 5.98 -12.92
C LEU A 92 -3.66 7.27 -12.81
N VAL A 93 -2.76 7.48 -13.77
CA VAL A 93 -1.92 8.68 -13.85
C VAL A 93 -2.06 9.29 -15.23
N GLU A 94 -2.18 10.62 -15.28
CA GLU A 94 -2.18 11.38 -16.52
C GLU A 94 -0.83 11.22 -17.23
N CYS A 95 -0.88 10.73 -18.47
CA CYS A 95 0.28 10.62 -19.33
C CYS A 95 0.74 12.02 -19.76
N PRO A 96 1.99 12.42 -19.51
CA PRO A 96 2.48 13.76 -19.84
C PRO A 96 2.60 14.02 -21.36
N HIS A 97 2.40 12.99 -22.19
CA HIS A 97 2.49 13.09 -23.64
C HIS A 97 1.13 13.17 -24.35
N CYS A 98 0.18 12.28 -24.02
CA CYS A 98 -1.15 12.31 -24.63
C CYS A 98 -2.21 13.04 -23.80
N GLY A 99 -1.97 13.27 -22.50
CA GLY A 99 -2.93 13.88 -21.58
C GLY A 99 -4.07 12.96 -21.11
N ASP A 100 -4.07 11.69 -21.52
CA ASP A 100 -5.03 10.69 -21.04
C ASP A 100 -4.51 9.96 -19.80
N GLU A 101 -5.43 9.44 -18.98
CA GLU A 101 -5.10 8.61 -17.82
C GLU A 101 -4.77 7.17 -18.21
N HIS A 102 -3.70 6.63 -17.64
CA HIS A 102 -3.21 5.27 -17.87
C HIS A 102 -2.86 4.60 -16.54
N GLU A 103 -2.95 3.26 -16.51
CA GLU A 103 -2.52 2.48 -15.34
C GLU A 103 -1.02 2.67 -15.09
N TRP A 104 -0.70 3.08 -13.87
CA TRP A 104 0.65 3.25 -13.38
C TRP A 104 1.19 1.91 -12.91
N SER A 105 2.40 1.58 -13.34
CA SER A 105 3.10 0.37 -12.96
C SER A 105 4.39 0.72 -12.21
N PRO A 106 4.66 0.10 -11.05
CA PRO A 106 5.90 0.33 -10.32
C PRO A 106 7.12 -0.25 -11.04
N ASP A 107 8.27 0.40 -10.88
CA ASP A 107 9.55 -0.19 -11.25
C ASP A 107 9.77 -1.53 -10.51
N LYS A 108 10.44 -2.48 -11.19
CA LYS A 108 10.79 -3.77 -10.58
C LYS A 108 11.53 -3.57 -9.26
N GLY A 109 11.15 -4.34 -8.25
CA GLY A 109 11.72 -4.24 -6.90
C GLY A 109 10.84 -3.40 -5.99
N MET A 110 11.34 -2.25 -5.54
CA MET A 110 10.63 -1.35 -4.61
C MET A 110 10.15 -0.05 -5.29
N GLY A 111 9.93 -0.05 -6.61
CA GLY A 111 9.51 1.16 -7.34
C GLY A 111 8.26 1.82 -6.76
N GLY A 112 7.25 1.02 -6.43
CA GLY A 112 5.99 1.44 -5.79
C GLY A 112 6.19 2.09 -4.43
N ALA A 113 7.12 1.58 -3.64
CA ALA A 113 7.41 2.15 -2.33
C ALA A 113 8.02 3.56 -2.42
N PHE A 114 8.74 3.86 -3.51
CA PHE A 114 9.49 5.10 -3.72
C PHE A 114 8.92 6.00 -4.82
N GLY A 115 7.69 5.72 -5.31
CA GLY A 115 7.06 6.52 -6.34
C GLY A 115 7.79 6.51 -7.68
N GLN A 116 8.48 5.42 -8.00
CA GLN A 116 9.20 5.23 -9.26
C GLN A 116 8.44 4.21 -10.11
N GLY A 117 8.00 4.62 -11.30
CA GLY A 117 7.27 3.75 -12.20
C GLY A 117 7.02 4.37 -13.57
N TRP A 118 6.14 3.72 -14.33
CA TRP A 118 5.80 4.11 -15.69
C TRP A 118 4.31 3.93 -15.97
N VAL A 119 3.83 4.61 -17.01
CA VAL A 119 2.54 4.32 -17.64
C VAL A 119 2.75 3.67 -19.01
N SER A 120 1.88 2.73 -19.37
CA SER A 120 1.85 2.14 -20.71
C SER A 120 0.91 2.93 -21.62
N CYS A 121 1.46 3.90 -22.37
CA CYS A 121 0.68 4.69 -23.32
C CYS A 121 0.59 3.99 -24.67
N PRO A 122 -0.62 3.78 -25.25
CA PRO A 122 -0.76 3.12 -26.55
C PRO A 122 -0.07 3.85 -27.71
N GLU A 123 0.04 5.18 -27.63
CA GLU A 123 0.64 6.02 -28.69
C GLU A 123 2.15 6.21 -28.51
N TYR A 124 2.61 6.36 -27.26
CA TYR A 124 3.98 6.77 -26.94
C TYR A 124 4.82 5.68 -26.26
N GLY A 125 4.25 4.51 -25.99
CA GLY A 125 4.93 3.40 -25.32
C GLY A 125 5.04 3.58 -23.80
N GLU A 126 6.07 2.99 -23.20
CA GLU A 126 6.35 3.10 -21.76
C GLU A 126 6.92 4.48 -21.43
N ILE A 127 6.21 5.24 -20.59
CA ILE A 127 6.61 6.60 -20.19
C ILE A 127 6.89 6.61 -18.69
N PRO A 128 8.09 7.03 -18.25
CA PRO A 128 8.38 7.15 -16.82
C PRO A 128 7.58 8.31 -16.21
N VAL A 129 6.98 8.04 -15.05
CA VAL A 129 6.20 9.00 -14.29
C VAL A 129 6.50 8.84 -12.79
N GLY A 130 6.38 9.93 -12.03
CA GLY A 130 6.67 9.96 -10.59
C GLY A 130 5.59 9.28 -9.73
N ASP A 131 5.58 9.61 -8.42
CA ASP A 131 4.63 9.01 -7.47
C ASP A 131 3.18 9.37 -7.87
N PRO A 132 2.32 8.37 -8.12
CA PRO A 132 0.92 8.59 -8.46
C PRO A 132 0.12 9.29 -7.34
N ARG A 133 0.65 9.32 -6.10
CA ARG A 133 -0.03 9.87 -4.92
C ARG A 133 0.38 11.31 -4.60
N GLY A 134 1.33 11.88 -5.35
CA GLY A 134 1.89 13.22 -5.13
C GLY A 134 3.08 13.23 -4.16
N ASP A 135 3.89 14.30 -4.24
CA ASP A 135 4.98 14.63 -3.29
C ASP A 135 4.48 15.00 -1.89
#